data_AF-A0A565BUN4-F1
#
_entry.id   AF-A0A565BUN4-F1
#
_cell.length_a   1.000
_cell.length_b   1.000
_cell.length_c   1.000
_cell.angle_alpha   90.00
_cell.angle_beta   90.00
_cell.angle_gamma   90.00
#
_symmetry.space_group_name_H-M   'P 1'
#
loop_
_entity.id
_entity.type
_entity.pdbx_description
1 polymer ?
#
loop_
_entity_poly.entity_id
_entity_poly.type
_entity_poly.pdbx_seq_one_letter_code
_entity_poly.pdbx_strand_id
1 'polypeptide(L)'
;MWVECGMIGQFVDRLFLKPAEVIDEVNTWTKLHTNGVIEHILSHDSIETIRGSTLILANAVYFKNAWSEKFDAKLTKYNYFKLLDGTSVKVPFMTSHKDQYLRGYDGFQVLRLPYVEDQRQFSMYIYLSNDKDGLPTIYWAMLILLRLCKFGLG
;
A
#
# COMPACT_ATOMS: atom_id res chain seq x y z
N MET A 1 -10.31 1.75 18.75
CA MET A 1 -9.04 2.31 18.26
C MET A 1 -9.33 2.82 16.87
N TRP A 2 -9.48 4.13 16.76
CA TRP A 2 -10.03 4.84 15.60
C TRP A 2 -9.02 4.85 14.44
N VAL A 3 -9.50 4.68 13.21
CA VAL A 3 -8.70 4.81 11.98
C VAL A 3 -8.95 6.20 11.43
N GLU A 4 -7.93 7.06 11.43
CA GLU A 4 -7.89 8.20 10.52
C GLU A 4 -7.32 7.72 9.19
N CYS A 5 -8.19 7.58 8.19
CA CYS A 5 -7.77 7.54 6.79
C CYS A 5 -7.64 8.99 6.33
N GLY A 6 -6.45 9.56 6.47
CA GLY A 6 -6.11 10.88 5.96
C GLY A 6 -5.26 10.76 4.70
N MET A 7 -5.75 11.25 3.57
CA MET A 7 -4.87 11.80 2.55
C MET A 7 -4.64 13.24 2.98
N ILE A 8 -3.45 13.53 3.47
CA ILE A 8 -3.08 14.89 3.86
C ILE A 8 -1.96 15.26 2.91
N GLY A 9 -2.12 16.38 2.22
CA GLY A 9 -1.08 16.94 1.37
C GLY A 9 -0.54 18.18 2.06
N GLN A 10 0.79 18.31 2.12
CA GLN A 10 1.42 19.57 2.50
C GLN A 10 1.98 20.23 1.26
N PHE A 11 1.63 21.50 1.09
CA PHE A 11 2.33 22.40 0.19
C PHE A 11 3.35 23.16 1.03
N VAL A 12 4.62 23.06 0.67
CA VAL A 12 5.69 23.86 1.28
C VAL A 12 6.23 24.81 0.23
N ASP A 13 5.93 26.10 0.40
CA ASP A 13 6.52 27.17 -0.38
C ASP A 13 7.91 27.49 0.19
N ARG A 14 8.94 27.41 -0.66
CA ARG A 14 10.34 27.56 -0.25
C ARG A 14 10.87 28.98 -0.28
N LEU A 15 10.00 29.97 -0.52
CA LEU A 15 10.39 31.38 -0.61
C LEU A 15 11.25 31.87 0.59
N PHE A 16 11.28 31.15 1.72
CA PHE A 16 12.04 31.54 2.92
C PHE A 16 12.88 30.44 3.61
N LEU A 17 12.99 29.21 3.07
CA LEU A 17 13.63 28.08 3.79
C LEU A 17 14.77 27.41 3.00
N LYS A 18 15.81 26.95 3.72
CA LYS A 18 16.89 26.14 3.12
C LYS A 18 16.41 24.71 2.84
N PRO A 19 17.02 23.99 1.87
CA PRO A 19 16.66 22.60 1.55
C PRO A 19 16.59 21.66 2.77
N ALA A 20 17.55 21.74 3.69
CA ALA A 20 17.53 20.91 4.90
C ALA A 20 16.33 21.22 5.82
N GLU A 21 16.02 22.50 6.00
CA GLU A 21 14.88 22.96 6.83
C GLU A 21 13.55 22.48 6.24
N VAL A 22 13.42 22.50 4.90
CA VAL A 22 12.24 21.98 4.20
C VAL A 22 12.09 20.47 4.39
N ILE A 23 13.18 19.71 4.35
CA ILE A 23 13.17 18.26 4.60
C ILE A 23 12.69 17.97 6.03
N ASP A 24 13.22 18.72 7.00
CA ASP A 24 12.85 18.56 8.41
C ASP A 24 11.38 18.90 8.65
N GLU A 25 10.88 19.97 8.02
CA GLU A 25 9.47 20.37 8.10
C GLU A 25 8.56 19.28 7.53
N VAL A 26 8.84 18.81 6.31
CA VAL A 26 8.03 17.78 5.64
C VAL A 26 8.05 16.46 6.41
N ASN A 27 9.20 16.06 6.96
CA ASN A 27 9.30 14.84 7.77
C ASN A 27 8.59 14.98 9.12
N THR A 28 8.71 16.13 9.78
CA THR A 28 7.99 16.43 11.04
C THR A 28 6.48 16.40 10.81
N TRP A 29 6.01 17.08 9.77
CA TRP A 29 4.61 17.05 9.38
C TRP A 29 4.14 15.63 9.06
N THR A 30 4.93 14.84 8.31
CA THR A 30 4.58 13.46 7.97
C THR A 30 4.48 12.58 9.21
N LYS A 31 5.46 12.70 10.12
CA LYS A 31 5.48 11.97 11.38
C LYS A 31 4.25 12.28 12.23
N LEU A 32 3.89 13.56 12.34
CA LEU A 32 2.70 13.99 13.08
C LEU A 32 1.42 13.41 12.48
N HIS A 33 1.23 13.55 11.18
CA HIS A 33 0.00 13.17 10.48
C HIS A 33 -0.14 11.67 10.21
N THR A 34 0.92 10.89 10.41
CA THR A 34 0.88 9.43 10.31
C THR A 34 1.01 8.74 11.66
N ASN A 35 0.83 9.47 12.76
CA ASN A 35 0.98 8.97 14.13
C ASN A 35 2.33 8.26 14.37
N GLY A 36 3.38 8.78 13.75
CA GLY A 36 4.74 8.25 13.85
C GLY A 36 5.02 7.03 12.98
N VAL A 37 4.08 6.57 12.16
CA VAL A 37 4.30 5.36 11.34
C VAL A 37 5.20 5.64 10.15
N ILE A 38 5.08 6.82 9.52
CA ILE A 38 5.99 7.28 8.48
C ILE A 38 6.79 8.42 9.09
N GLU A 39 8.04 8.16 9.45
CA GLU A 39 8.89 9.17 10.09
C GLU A 39 9.62 10.06 9.09
N HIS A 40 10.04 9.49 7.95
CA HIS A 40 10.82 10.17 6.94
C HIS A 40 10.29 9.85 5.54
N ILE A 41 9.76 10.87 4.85
CA ILE A 41 9.38 10.78 3.43
C ILE A 41 10.46 11.36 2.52
N LEU A 42 11.27 12.30 3.03
CA LEU A 42 12.44 12.83 2.36
C LEU A 42 13.71 12.48 3.16
N SER A 43 14.69 11.86 2.51
CA SER A 43 16.04 11.70 3.08
C SER A 43 16.83 13.01 2.95
N HIS A 44 17.76 13.29 3.89
CA HIS A 44 18.73 14.38 3.74
C HIS A 44 19.61 14.24 2.49
N ASP A 45 19.79 13.02 1.95
CA ASP A 45 20.47 12.83 0.67
C ASP A 45 19.73 13.49 -0.50
N SER A 46 18.45 13.87 -0.30
CA SER A 46 17.63 14.56 -1.30
C SER A 46 17.91 16.05 -1.39
N ILE A 47 18.80 16.62 -0.56
CA ILE A 47 19.11 18.07 -0.51
C ILE A 47 19.44 18.62 -1.89
N GLU A 48 20.30 17.92 -2.66
CA GLU A 48 20.69 18.37 -4.00
C GLU A 48 19.53 18.28 -4.99
N THR A 49 18.74 17.20 -4.93
CA THR A 49 17.56 17.01 -5.77
C THR A 49 16.54 18.14 -5.59
N ILE A 50 16.37 18.58 -4.35
CA ILE A 50 15.37 19.59 -4.03
C ILE A 50 15.94 21.01 -4.12
N ARG A 51 17.26 21.22 -4.18
CA ARG A 51 17.91 22.55 -4.15
C ARG A 51 17.34 23.54 -5.18
N GLY A 52 17.00 23.06 -6.38
CA GLY A 52 16.48 23.88 -7.48
C GLY A 52 14.94 23.94 -7.59
N SER A 53 14.19 23.28 -6.71
CA SER A 53 12.72 23.24 -6.83
C SER A 53 12.07 24.38 -6.04
N THR A 54 11.19 25.12 -6.72
CA THR A 54 10.40 26.21 -6.12
C THR A 54 9.26 25.70 -5.23
N LEU A 55 8.75 24.50 -5.50
CA LEU A 55 7.62 23.89 -4.80
C LEU A 55 7.89 22.40 -4.54
N ILE A 56 7.44 21.91 -3.39
CA ILE A 56 7.33 20.48 -3.09
C ILE A 56 5.87 20.16 -2.76
N LEU A 57 5.37 19.07 -3.35
CA LEU A 57 4.13 18.42 -2.95
C LEU A 57 4.48 17.10 -2.25
N ALA A 58 4.23 17.04 -0.94
CA ALA A 58 4.39 15.82 -0.16
C ALA A 58 3.03 15.18 0.11
N ASN A 59 2.93 13.86 -0.08
CA ASN A 59 1.75 13.07 0.24
C ASN A 59 2.17 11.82 1.00
N ALA A 60 1.53 11.56 2.13
CA ALA A 60 1.74 10.38 2.94
C ALA A 60 0.40 9.67 3.14
N VAL A 61 0.38 8.36 2.86
CA VAL A 61 -0.80 7.53 3.06
C VAL A 61 -0.39 6.33 3.90
N TYR A 62 -1.03 6.19 5.06
CA TYR A 62 -0.90 5.03 5.92
C TYR A 62 -2.25 4.34 6.04
N PHE A 63 -2.24 3.01 5.95
CA PHE A 63 -3.44 2.21 6.09
C PHE A 63 -3.21 1.08 7.09
N LYS A 64 -3.95 1.12 8.19
CA LYS A 64 -4.05 0.03 9.17
C LYS A 64 -5.48 -0.06 9.64
N ASN A 65 -6.10 -1.20 9.35
CA ASN A 65 -7.48 -1.44 9.75
C ASN A 65 -7.63 -2.91 10.18
N ALA A 66 -8.65 -3.19 10.98
CA ALA A 66 -8.92 -4.54 11.45
C ALA A 66 -9.70 -5.31 10.38
N TRP A 67 -9.34 -6.57 10.11
CA TRP A 67 -10.17 -7.46 9.30
C TRP A 67 -11.54 -7.64 9.94
N SER A 68 -12.60 -7.66 9.14
CA SER A 68 -13.95 -8.01 9.60
C SER A 68 -13.93 -9.40 10.24
N GLU A 69 -13.30 -10.35 9.54
CA GLU A 69 -13.01 -11.69 10.04
C GLU A 69 -11.52 -11.81 10.37
N LYS A 70 -11.18 -11.79 11.65
CA LYS A 70 -9.79 -11.86 12.11
C LYS A 70 -9.21 -13.27 11.95
N PHE A 71 -7.93 -13.32 11.59
CA PHE A 71 -7.13 -14.54 11.64
C PHE A 71 -6.75 -14.87 13.09
N ASP A 72 -6.78 -16.16 13.45
CA ASP A 72 -6.25 -16.62 14.73
C ASP A 72 -4.72 -16.64 14.68
N ALA A 73 -4.08 -15.84 15.53
CA ALA A 73 -2.62 -15.77 15.62
C ALA A 73 -1.98 -17.14 15.93
N LYS A 74 -2.68 -18.04 16.63
CA LYS A 74 -2.18 -19.40 16.95
C LYS A 74 -2.03 -20.28 15.72
N LEU A 75 -2.81 -20.01 14.67
CA LEU A 75 -2.77 -20.71 13.38
C LEU A 75 -1.72 -20.12 12.43
N THR A 76 -1.07 -19.01 12.81
CA THR A 76 0.02 -18.44 12.02
C THR A 76 1.26 -19.33 12.15
N LYS A 77 1.79 -19.81 11.02
CA LYS A 77 2.95 -20.71 10.96
C LYS A 77 3.94 -20.25 9.90
N TYR A 78 5.22 -20.54 10.13
CA TYR A 78 6.25 -20.29 9.12
C TYR A 78 6.10 -21.26 7.95
N ASN A 79 6.02 -20.71 6.75
CA ASN A 79 5.99 -21.48 5.51
C ASN A 79 6.90 -20.83 4.46
N TYR A 80 7.22 -21.56 3.39
CA TYR A 80 8.09 -21.08 2.32
C TYR A 80 7.31 -20.20 1.34
N PHE A 81 7.74 -18.95 1.21
CA PHE A 81 7.32 -18.05 0.14
C PHE A 81 8.38 -18.06 -0.97
N LYS A 82 7.94 -18.24 -2.22
CA LYS A 82 8.82 -18.26 -3.39
C LYS A 82 9.02 -16.85 -3.92
N LEU A 83 10.27 -16.44 -4.08
CA LEU A 83 10.65 -15.15 -4.64
C LEU A 83 10.71 -15.22 -6.16
N LEU A 84 10.68 -14.04 -6.80
CA LEU A 84 10.74 -13.90 -8.26
C LEU A 84 12.06 -14.40 -8.88
N ASP A 85 13.13 -14.47 -8.09
CA ASP A 85 14.42 -15.04 -8.50
C ASP A 85 14.46 -16.58 -8.39
N GLY A 86 13.33 -17.21 -8.04
CA GLY A 86 13.19 -18.65 -7.85
C GLY A 86 13.62 -19.16 -6.48
N THR A 87 14.23 -18.33 -5.64
CA THR A 87 14.62 -18.70 -4.27
C THR A 87 13.41 -18.77 -3.34
N SER A 88 13.60 -19.24 -2.11
CA SER A 88 12.52 -19.35 -1.13
C SER A 88 12.94 -18.86 0.24
N VAL A 89 12.06 -18.11 0.90
CA VAL A 89 12.25 -17.58 2.25
C VAL A 89 11.14 -18.08 3.17
N LYS A 90 11.47 -18.36 4.43
CA LYS A 90 10.44 -18.69 5.43
C LYS A 90 9.82 -17.41 5.98
N VAL A 91 8.51 -17.29 5.87
CA VAL A 91 7.73 -16.16 6.41
C VAL A 91 6.49 -16.67 7.15
N PRO A 92 5.92 -15.91 8.08
CA PRO A 92 4.68 -16.29 8.76
C PRO A 92 3.48 -16.20 7.80
N PHE A 93 2.81 -17.31 7.54
CA PHE A 93 1.56 -17.38 6.80
C PHE A 93 0.39 -17.40 7.78
N MET A 94 -0.58 -16.49 7.57
CA MET A 94 -1.86 -16.50 8.27
C MET A 94 -2.79 -17.55 7.64
N THR A 95 -3.58 -18.26 8.47
CA THR A 95 -4.50 -19.32 8.01
C THR A 95 -5.87 -19.13 8.63
N SER A 96 -6.91 -19.41 7.85
CA SER A 96 -8.31 -19.42 8.29
C SER A 96 -9.01 -20.65 7.71
N HIS A 97 -9.93 -21.23 8.49
CA HIS A 97 -10.83 -22.30 8.05
C HIS A 97 -12.27 -21.80 7.85
N LYS A 98 -12.50 -20.49 7.96
CA LYS A 98 -13.79 -19.84 7.69
C LYS A 98 -13.97 -19.61 6.20
N ASP A 99 -15.22 -19.55 5.74
CA ASP A 99 -15.55 -19.18 4.37
C ASP A 99 -14.91 -17.84 3.98
N GLN A 100 -14.34 -17.79 2.78
CA GLN A 100 -13.67 -16.61 2.23
C GLN A 100 -14.28 -16.25 0.88
N TYR A 101 -14.25 -14.96 0.56
CA TYR A 101 -14.64 -14.45 -0.77
C TYR A 101 -13.52 -14.74 -1.79
N LEU A 102 -13.45 -15.97 -2.28
CA LEU A 102 -12.47 -16.41 -3.27
C LEU A 102 -13.16 -16.70 -4.61
N ARG A 103 -12.60 -16.18 -5.71
CA ARG A 103 -13.04 -16.50 -7.07
C ARG A 103 -11.85 -16.82 -7.96
N GLY A 104 -11.91 -17.96 -8.64
CA GLY A 104 -10.96 -18.34 -9.68
C GLY A 104 -11.36 -17.79 -11.05
N TYR A 105 -10.35 -17.45 -11.85
CA TYR A 105 -10.42 -17.08 -13.26
C TYR A 105 -9.40 -17.92 -14.03
N ASP A 106 -9.41 -17.79 -15.36
CA ASP A 106 -8.36 -18.41 -16.17
C ASP A 106 -7.00 -17.75 -15.84
N GLY A 107 -6.04 -18.56 -15.40
CA GLY A 107 -4.69 -18.12 -15.02
C GLY A 107 -4.50 -17.47 -13.64
N PHE A 108 -5.55 -17.08 -12.91
CA PHE A 108 -5.40 -16.45 -11.57
C PHE A 108 -6.62 -16.62 -10.68
N GLN A 109 -6.48 -16.31 -9.39
CA GLN A 109 -7.55 -16.26 -8.40
C GLN A 109 -7.55 -14.92 -7.66
N VAL A 110 -8.72 -14.51 -7.16
CA VAL A 110 -8.92 -13.27 -6.43
C VAL A 110 -9.55 -13.56 -5.08
N LEU A 111 -8.86 -13.17 -4.02
CA LEU A 111 -9.35 -13.21 -2.64
C LEU A 111 -9.73 -11.80 -2.19
N ARG A 112 -10.95 -11.62 -1.67
CA ARG A 112 -11.40 -10.39 -1.02
C ARG A 112 -11.41 -10.57 0.50
N LEU A 113 -10.69 -9.70 1.21
CA LEU A 113 -10.67 -9.62 2.67
C LEU A 113 -11.29 -8.29 3.12
N PRO A 114 -12.55 -8.29 3.62
CA PRO A 114 -13.17 -7.07 4.12
C PRO A 114 -12.52 -6.61 5.43
N TYR A 115 -12.40 -5.30 5.60
CA TYR A 115 -12.11 -4.70 6.89
C TYR A 115 -13.42 -4.56 7.70
N VAL A 116 -13.30 -4.38 9.01
CA VAL A 116 -14.45 -4.09 9.88
C VAL A 116 -15.20 -2.91 9.27
N GLU A 117 -16.51 -3.09 9.07
CA GLU A 117 -17.37 -2.04 8.51
C GLU A 117 -17.45 -0.86 9.49
N ASP A 118 -17.13 0.32 8.98
CA ASP A 118 -17.46 1.61 9.60
C ASP A 118 -18.40 2.40 8.66
N GLN A 119 -18.16 3.69 8.42
CA GLN A 119 -18.89 4.48 7.43
C GLN A 119 -18.47 4.19 5.98
N ARG A 120 -17.34 3.52 5.76
CA ARG A 120 -16.78 3.18 4.44
C ARG A 120 -16.54 1.67 4.36
N GLN A 121 -16.95 1.05 3.25
CA GLN A 121 -16.75 -0.38 3.01
C GLN A 121 -15.42 -0.64 2.30
N PHE A 122 -14.32 -0.71 3.06
CA PHE A 122 -13.02 -1.08 2.51
C PHE A 122 -12.81 -2.60 2.47
N SER A 123 -12.11 -3.08 1.45
CA SER A 123 -11.67 -4.48 1.36
C SER A 123 -10.30 -4.54 0.67
N MET A 124 -9.44 -5.44 1.12
CA MET A 124 -8.22 -5.81 0.41
C MET A 124 -8.54 -6.88 -0.62
N TYR A 125 -8.07 -6.69 -1.86
CA TYR A 125 -8.14 -7.68 -2.92
C TYR A 125 -6.74 -8.22 -3.18
N ILE A 126 -6.57 -9.52 -3.10
CA ILE A 126 -5.32 -10.21 -3.39
C ILE A 126 -5.52 -11.00 -4.67
N TYR A 127 -4.77 -10.61 -5.70
CA TYR A 127 -4.72 -11.30 -6.99
C TYR A 127 -3.53 -12.24 -6.96
N LEU A 128 -3.78 -13.54 -7.09
CA LEU A 128 -2.76 -14.57 -7.04
C LEU A 128 -2.76 -15.34 -8.36
N SER A 129 -1.63 -15.33 -9.05
CA SER A 129 -1.44 -16.08 -10.29
C SER A 129 -1.39 -17.58 -10.01
N ASN A 130 -1.91 -18.39 -10.93
CA ASN A 130 -1.72 -19.84 -10.89
C ASN A 130 -0.26 -20.21 -11.26
N ASP A 131 0.38 -19.38 -12.09
CA ASP A 131 1.79 -19.50 -12.45
C ASP A 131 2.68 -18.77 -11.43
N LYS A 132 3.84 -19.37 -11.11
CA LYS A 132 4.80 -18.82 -10.13
C LYS A 132 5.35 -17.45 -10.53
N ASP A 133 5.50 -17.22 -11.83
CA ASP A 133 6.06 -16.00 -12.39
C ASP A 133 5.01 -15.15 -13.11
N GLY A 134 3.71 -15.39 -12.84
CA GLY A 134 2.60 -14.75 -13.55
C GLY A 134 2.18 -13.36 -13.02
N LEU A 135 2.94 -12.77 -12.08
CA LEU A 135 2.69 -11.41 -11.61
C LEU A 135 2.67 -10.36 -12.75
N PRO A 136 3.58 -10.39 -13.75
CA PRO A 136 3.50 -9.50 -14.90
C PRO A 136 2.20 -9.69 -15.69
N THR A 137 1.73 -10.93 -15.87
CA THR A 137 0.48 -11.23 -16.59
C THR A 137 -0.73 -10.61 -15.90
N ILE A 138 -0.81 -10.71 -14.57
CA ILE A 138 -1.87 -10.06 -13.78
C ILE A 138 -1.81 -8.55 -13.92
N TYR A 139 -0.60 -7.96 -13.86
CA TYR A 139 -0.40 -6.53 -14.01
C TYR A 139 -0.91 -6.02 -15.37
N TRP A 140 -0.57 -6.70 -16.46
CA TRP A 140 -1.03 -6.35 -17.80
C TRP A 140 -2.54 -6.48 -17.95
N ALA A 141 -3.14 -7.56 -17.44
CA ALA A 141 -4.58 -7.73 -17.44
C ALA A 141 -5.28 -6.58 -16.71
N MET A 142 -4.77 -6.17 -15.54
CA MET A 142 -5.32 -5.06 -14.78
C MET A 142 -5.17 -3.71 -15.50
N LEU A 143 -4.03 -3.46 -16.16
CA LEU A 143 -3.83 -2.24 -16.96
C LEU A 143 -4.78 -2.17 -18.15
N ILE A 144 -5.01 -3.28 -18.84
CA ILE A 144 -5.96 -3.34 -19.97
C ILE A 144 -7.38 -3.03 -19.47
N LEU A 145 -7.80 -3.65 -18.36
CA LEU A 145 -9.12 -3.39 -17.77
C LEU A 145 -9.29 -1.93 -17.34
N LEU A 146 -8.28 -1.32 -16.72
CA LEU A 146 -8.31 0.09 -16.33
C LEU A 146 -8.37 1.03 -17.55
N ARG A 147 -7.68 0.68 -18.63
CA ARG A 147 -7.78 1.44 -19.90
C ARG A 147 -9.16 1.29 -20.52
N LEU A 148 -9.71 0.07 -20.59
CA LEU A 148 -11.05 -0.18 -21.15
C LEU A 148 -12.15 0.51 -20.33
N CYS A 149 -12.06 0.51 -18.99
CA CYS A 149 -12.99 1.27 -18.15
C CYS A 149 -12.91 2.78 -18.38
N LYS A 150 -11.73 3.33 -18.71
CA LYS A 150 -11.60 4.75 -19.07
C LYS A 150 -12.18 5.09 -20.45
N PHE A 151 -12.28 4.12 -21.35
CA PHE A 151 -12.87 4.29 -22.69
C PHE A 151 -14.36 3.88 -22.77
N GLY A 152 -14.93 3.32 -21.71
CA GLY A 152 -16.34 2.89 -21.63
C GLY A 152 -17.31 3.90 -20.98
N LEU A 153 -16.85 5.12 -20.69
CA LEU A 153 -17.68 6.25 -20.23
C LEU A 153 -17.47 7.42 -21.20
N GLY A 154 -18.16 7.35 -22.33
CA GLY A 154 -18.28 8.40 -23.32
C GLY A 154 -19.63 8.28 -24.00
#